data_AF-A0A2V8C1E5-F1
#
_entry.id   AF-A0A2V8C1E5-F1
#
_cell.length_a   1.000
_cell.length_b   1.000
_cell.length_c   1.000
_cell.angle_alpha   90.00
_cell.angle_beta   90.00
_cell.angle_gamma   90.00
#
_symmetry.space_group_name_H-M   'P 1'
#
loop_
_entity.id
_entity.type
_entity.pdbx_description
1 polymer ?
#
loop_
_entity_poly.entity_id
_entity_poly.type
_entity_poly.pdbx_seq_one_letter_code
_entity_poly.pdbx_strand_id
1 'polypeptide(L)'
;MIGEELASVALSERGLAGDRAWALQDSTDGKMATAKNPRKWPNLFAFHASCPASPAGSAAAAVRITLPNGSVLTDQTSNVNRILSQTLGREVTLVSTERLGSGSRAAQDS
;
A
#
# COMPACT_ATOMS: atom_id res chain seq x y z
N MET A 1 -2.78 -9.27 -5.09
CA MET A 1 -2.80 -8.00 -5.84
C MET A 1 -2.03 -8.27 -7.10
N ILE A 2 -2.55 -7.92 -8.26
CA ILE A 2 -1.77 -7.93 -9.50
C ILE A 2 -1.05 -6.59 -9.57
N GLY A 3 0.28 -6.62 -9.73
CA GLY A 3 1.11 -5.43 -9.85
C GLY A 3 0.83 -4.66 -11.13
N GLU A 4 1.27 -3.40 -11.18
CA GLU A 4 1.16 -2.56 -12.38
C GLU A 4 2.29 -2.82 -13.38
N GLU A 5 2.04 -2.44 -14.63
CA GLU A 5 3.06 -2.26 -15.67
C GLU A 5 3.47 -0.77 -15.69
N LEU A 6 4.71 -0.47 -15.27
CA LEU A 6 5.28 0.87 -15.28
C LEU A 6 6.22 1.06 -16.48
N ALA A 7 5.95 2.06 -17.31
CA ALA A 7 6.79 2.42 -18.46
C ALA A 7 8.12 3.10 -18.06
N SER A 8 8.20 3.68 -16.86
CA SER A 8 9.41 4.33 -16.33
C SER A 8 9.32 4.44 -14.81
N VAL A 9 10.47 4.35 -14.14
CA VAL A 9 10.54 4.39 -12.69
C VAL A 9 11.84 5.00 -12.20
N ALA A 10 11.77 5.80 -11.14
CA ALA A 10 12.95 6.33 -10.49
C ALA A 10 13.57 5.25 -9.61
N LEU A 11 14.87 5.00 -9.74
CA LEU A 11 15.61 4.13 -8.83
C LEU A 11 16.19 4.98 -7.71
N SER A 12 15.95 4.60 -6.46
CA SER A 12 16.59 5.15 -5.28
C SER A 12 17.65 4.18 -4.74
N GLU A 13 18.51 4.62 -3.83
CA GLU A 13 19.51 3.77 -3.17
C GLU A 13 18.90 2.57 -2.41
N ARG A 14 17.59 2.59 -2.15
CA ARG A 14 16.83 1.49 -1.50
C ARG A 14 16.07 0.59 -2.48
N GLY A 15 16.27 0.80 -3.79
CA GLY A 15 15.55 0.11 -4.86
C GLY A 15 14.58 1.04 -5.59
N LEU A 16 13.65 0.44 -6.31
CA LEU A 16 12.62 1.10 -7.11
C LEU A 16 11.82 2.09 -6.24
N ALA A 17 11.89 3.39 -6.53
CA ALA A 17 11.14 4.39 -5.79
C ALA A 17 9.63 4.12 -5.95
N GLY A 18 8.92 3.97 -4.83
CA GLY A 18 7.52 3.53 -4.82
C GLY A 18 7.35 2.00 -4.66
N ASP A 19 8.41 1.20 -4.80
CA ASP A 19 8.32 -0.25 -4.57
C ASP A 19 8.03 -0.56 -3.11
N ARG A 20 6.94 -1.30 -2.90
CA ARG A 20 6.40 -1.60 -1.57
C ARG A 20 6.22 -0.35 -0.71
N ALA A 21 5.97 0.82 -1.32
CA ALA A 21 5.68 2.04 -0.56
C ALA A 21 4.39 1.90 0.27
N TRP A 22 3.51 0.97 -0.12
CA TRP A 22 2.24 0.70 0.54
C TRP A 22 2.01 -0.79 0.76
N ALA A 23 1.32 -1.12 1.84
CA ALA A 23 0.83 -2.46 2.14
C ALA A 23 -0.55 -2.40 2.79
N LEU A 24 -1.30 -3.50 2.72
CA LEU A 24 -2.48 -3.70 3.55
C LEU A 24 -2.07 -4.48 4.77
N GLN A 25 -2.36 -3.97 5.96
CA GLN A 25 -2.16 -4.66 7.23
C GLN A 25 -3.50 -5.19 7.72
N ASP A 26 -3.55 -6.46 8.12
CA ASP A 26 -4.69 -7.03 8.83
C ASP A 26 -4.76 -6.42 10.23
N SER A 27 -5.87 -5.74 10.54
CA SER A 27 -6.04 -5.08 11.82
C SER A 27 -6.24 -6.07 12.97
N THR A 28 -6.54 -7.35 12.68
CA THR A 28 -6.79 -8.38 13.70
C THR A 28 -5.51 -9.01 14.25
N ASP A 29 -4.50 -9.23 13.42
CA ASP A 29 -3.23 -9.87 13.83
C ASP A 29 -1.98 -9.03 13.53
N GLY A 30 -2.16 -7.83 12.97
CA GLY A 30 -1.08 -6.92 12.61
C GLY A 30 -0.22 -7.38 11.44
N LYS A 31 -0.58 -8.50 10.77
CA LYS A 31 0.23 -9.05 9.68
C LYS A 31 -0.13 -8.41 8.35
N MET A 32 0.87 -8.23 7.49
CA MET A 32 0.63 -7.72 6.13
C MET A 32 -0.14 -8.74 5.29
N ALA A 33 -1.07 -8.25 4.48
CA ALA A 33 -1.71 -9.03 3.44
C ALA A 33 -0.67 -9.41 2.39
N THR A 34 -0.51 -10.71 2.16
CA THR A 34 0.48 -11.22 1.20
C THR A 34 -0.17 -12.24 0.29
N ALA A 35 0.27 -12.22 -0.97
CA ALA A 35 -0.07 -13.22 -1.98
C ALA A 35 0.27 -14.66 -1.56
N LYS A 36 1.18 -14.84 -0.59
CA LYS A 36 1.61 -16.14 -0.04
C LYS A 36 0.56 -16.82 0.83
N ASN A 37 -0.52 -16.13 1.20
CA ASN A 37 -1.60 -16.70 2.00
C ASN A 37 -2.96 -16.57 1.30
N PRO A 38 -3.19 -17.32 0.21
CA PRO A 38 -4.40 -17.19 -0.61
C PRO A 38 -5.67 -17.63 0.14
N ARG A 39 -5.57 -18.53 1.13
CA ARG A 39 -6.71 -18.89 1.99
C ARG A 39 -7.17 -17.73 2.86
N LYS A 40 -6.22 -16.94 3.39
CA LYS A 40 -6.53 -15.76 4.20
C LYS A 40 -6.97 -14.57 3.33
N TRP A 41 -6.49 -14.52 2.10
CA TRP A 41 -6.67 -13.38 1.19
C TRP A 41 -7.19 -13.80 -0.20
N PRO A 42 -8.36 -14.47 -0.29
CA PRO A 42 -8.84 -15.05 -1.54
C PRO A 42 -9.08 -13.98 -2.62
N ASN A 43 -9.56 -12.80 -2.22
CA ASN A 43 -9.92 -11.72 -3.14
C ASN A 43 -8.78 -10.74 -3.40
N LEU A 44 -7.60 -10.92 -2.80
CA LEU A 44 -6.52 -9.94 -2.89
C LEU A 44 -6.01 -9.76 -4.32
N PHE A 45 -6.11 -10.78 -5.18
CA PHE A 45 -5.71 -10.69 -6.59
C PHE A 45 -6.71 -9.96 -7.49
N ALA A 46 -7.95 -9.74 -7.02
CA ALA A 46 -8.93 -8.94 -7.75
C ALA A 46 -8.69 -7.42 -7.62
N PHE A 47 -7.73 -7.01 -6.78
CA PHE A 47 -7.31 -5.62 -6.63
C PHE A 47 -6.07 -5.35 -7.47
N HIS A 48 -6.03 -4.16 -8.04
CA HIS A 48 -4.90 -3.64 -8.79
C HIS A 48 -4.37 -2.38 -8.10
N ALA A 49 -3.06 -2.27 -7.92
CA ALA A 49 -2.41 -1.06 -7.39
C ALA A 49 -1.55 -0.43 -8.46
N SER A 50 -1.54 0.89 -8.48
CA SER A 50 -0.63 1.69 -9.29
C SER A 50 -0.06 2.84 -8.49
N CYS A 51 1.19 3.18 -8.73
CA CYS A 51 1.88 4.32 -8.14
C CYS A 51 1.97 5.43 -9.21
N PRO A 52 1.02 6.39 -9.24
CA PRO A 52 1.18 7.54 -10.13
C PRO A 52 2.46 8.30 -9.76
N ALA A 53 3.14 8.83 -10.78
CA ALA A 53 4.33 9.66 -10.56
C ALA A 53 3.98 10.78 -9.56
N SER A 54 4.67 10.78 -8.42
CA SER A 54 4.44 11.77 -7.38
C SER A 54 4.85 13.14 -7.94
N PRO A 55 4.05 14.22 -7.75
CA PRO A 55 4.48 15.56 -8.09
C PRO A 55 5.82 15.85 -7.41
N ALA A 56 6.75 16.46 -8.13
CA ALA A 56 8.07 16.81 -7.57
C ALA A 56 7.90 17.57 -6.25
N GLY A 57 8.37 16.99 -5.14
CA GLY A 57 8.27 17.56 -3.79
C GLY A 57 7.27 16.90 -2.84
N SER A 58 6.49 15.90 -3.26
CA SER A 58 5.71 15.08 -2.32
C SER A 58 6.61 14.07 -1.62
N ALA A 59 6.62 14.11 -0.29
CA ALA A 59 7.42 13.19 0.53
C ALA A 59 6.97 11.73 0.38
N ALA A 60 5.66 11.49 0.24
CA ALA A 60 5.10 10.15 0.12
C ALA A 60 4.78 9.79 -1.33
N ALA A 61 5.09 8.53 -1.70
CA ALA A 61 4.60 7.94 -2.93
C ALA A 61 3.07 7.86 -2.90
N ALA A 62 2.40 8.47 -3.88
CA ALA A 62 0.95 8.34 -4.02
C ALA A 62 0.59 6.90 -4.41
N VAL A 63 -0.58 6.40 -3.96
CA VAL A 63 -1.09 5.09 -4.40
C VAL A 63 -2.50 5.22 -4.92
N ARG A 64 -2.78 4.48 -6.00
CA ARG A 64 -4.10 4.31 -6.58
C ARG A 64 -4.46 2.83 -6.57
N ILE A 65 -5.56 2.49 -5.91
CA ILE A 65 -6.06 1.12 -5.78
C ILE A 65 -7.35 0.99 -6.57
N THR A 66 -7.38 0.11 -7.56
CA THR A 66 -8.59 -0.24 -8.31
C THR A 66 -9.22 -1.47 -7.67
N LEU A 67 -10.50 -1.34 -7.33
CA LEU A 67 -11.33 -2.38 -6.72
C LEU A 67 -11.90 -3.33 -7.80
N PRO A 68 -12.37 -4.52 -7.41
CA PRO A 68 -13.00 -5.48 -8.33
C PRO A 68 -14.24 -4.94 -9.04
N ASN A 69 -14.91 -3.95 -8.45
CA ASN A 69 -16.08 -3.27 -9.03
C ASN A 69 -15.70 -2.11 -9.99
N GLY A 70 -14.40 -1.92 -10.26
CA GLY A 70 -13.87 -0.83 -11.10
C GLY A 70 -13.73 0.52 -10.39
N SER A 71 -14.16 0.65 -9.13
CA SER A 71 -13.96 1.89 -8.36
C SER A 71 -12.48 2.09 -8.03
N VAL A 72 -12.06 3.35 -7.94
CA VAL A 72 -10.68 3.72 -7.69
C VAL A 72 -10.57 4.47 -6.36
N LEU A 73 -9.65 4.02 -5.51
CA LEU A 73 -9.31 4.63 -4.23
C LEU A 73 -7.89 5.19 -4.28
N THR A 74 -7.63 6.20 -3.46
CA THR A 74 -6.30 6.78 -3.23
C THR A 74 -5.95 6.82 -1.75
N ASP A 75 -4.69 7.06 -1.42
CA ASP A 75 -4.26 7.32 -0.04
C ASP A 75 -4.96 8.51 0.62
N GLN A 76 -5.46 9.46 -0.18
CA GLN A 76 -6.22 10.64 0.26
C GLN A 76 -7.72 10.38 0.42
N THR A 77 -8.19 9.17 0.11
CA THR A 77 -9.62 8.83 0.25
C THR A 77 -9.96 8.66 1.74
N SER A 78 -10.83 9.53 2.27
CA SER A 78 -11.16 9.60 3.71
C SER A 78 -11.64 8.30 4.34
N ASN A 79 -12.30 7.43 3.56
CA ASN A 79 -12.83 6.13 3.99
C ASN A 79 -12.08 4.94 3.39
N VAL A 80 -10.83 5.11 2.94
CA VAL A 80 -10.04 4.08 2.23
C VAL A 80 -10.01 2.75 2.98
N ASN A 81 -9.69 2.76 4.28
CA ASN A 81 -9.62 1.55 5.10
C ASN A 81 -10.98 0.85 5.18
N ARG A 82 -12.06 1.60 5.43
CA ARG A 82 -13.41 1.04 5.52
C ARG A 82 -13.82 0.36 4.21
N ILE A 83 -13.58 1.01 3.08
CA ILE A 83 -13.94 0.48 1.76
C ILE A 83 -13.13 -0.78 1.45
N LEU A 84 -11.82 -0.76 1.75
CA LEU A 84 -10.95 -1.93 1.58
C LEU A 84 -11.39 -3.09 2.49
N SER A 85 -11.70 -2.82 3.76
CA SER A 85 -12.20 -3.82 4.71
C SER A 85 -13.48 -4.49 4.22
N GLN A 86 -14.43 -3.68 3.75
CA GLN A 86 -15.71 -4.17 3.20
C GLN A 86 -15.50 -5.01 1.95
N THR A 87 -14.65 -4.56 1.03
CA THR A 87 -14.43 -5.25 -0.25
C THR A 87 -13.62 -6.54 -0.07
N LEU A 88 -12.72 -6.60 0.92
CA LEU A 88 -11.95 -7.80 1.26
C LEU A 88 -12.68 -8.75 2.22
N GLY A 89 -13.76 -8.29 2.88
CA GLY A 89 -14.48 -9.05 3.90
C GLY A 89 -13.66 -9.26 5.19
N ARG A 90 -12.66 -8.41 5.45
CA ARG A 90 -11.74 -8.53 6.58
C ARG A 90 -11.20 -7.15 6.92
N GLU A 91 -11.08 -6.85 8.22
CA GLU A 91 -10.56 -5.55 8.66
C GLU A 91 -9.10 -5.35 8.26
N VAL A 92 -8.85 -4.30 7.48
CA VAL A 92 -7.52 -3.93 7.00
C VAL A 92 -7.26 -2.43 7.10
N THR A 93 -5.98 -2.11 7.28
CA THR A 93 -5.47 -0.74 7.26
C THR A 93 -4.47 -0.60 6.12
N LEU A 94 -4.63 0.44 5.30
CA LEU A 94 -3.61 0.84 4.33
C LEU A 94 -2.45 1.53 5.07
N VAL A 95 -1.26 0.97 4.97
CA VAL A 95 -0.05 1.46 5.65
C VAL A 95 1.02 1.83 4.64
N SER A 96 1.71 2.94 4.88
CA SER A 96 2.86 3.39 4.09
C SER A 96 4.17 2.94 4.75
N THR A 97 5.13 2.46 3.96
CA THR A 97 6.44 2.03 4.47
C THR A 97 7.35 3.18 4.87
N GLU A 98 7.09 4.40 4.40
CA GLU A 98 7.75 5.59 4.94
C GLU A 98 7.35 5.85 6.39
N ARG A 99 6.08 5.62 6.72
CA ARG A 99 5.56 5.68 8.10
C ARG A 99 6.09 4.53 8.97
N LEU A 100 6.42 3.39 8.36
CA LEU A 100 7.09 2.27 9.05
C LEU A 100 8.59 2.54 9.27
N GLY A 101 9.24 3.30 8.39
CA GLY A 101 10.65 3.67 8.48
C GLY A 101 10.95 4.87 9.39
N SER A 102 10.00 5.79 9.58
CA SER A 102 10.17 6.94 10.49
C SER A 102 9.91 6.62 11.97
N GLY A 103 9.56 5.36 12.29
CA GLY A 103 9.29 4.88 13.66
C GLY A 103 10.48 4.28 14.41
N SER A 104 11.69 4.27 13.82
CA SER A 104 12.88 3.72 14.49
C SER A 104 14.15 4.53 14.20
N ARG A 105 14.23 5.73 14.80
CA ARG A 105 15.48 6.36 15.22
C ARG A 105 15.20 7.50 16.21
N ALA A 106 14.82 7.13 17.43
CA ALA A 106 14.93 7.98 18.61
C ALA A 106 15.79 7.24 19.65
N ALA A 107 17.07 7.04 19.30
CA ALA A 107 18.13 6.67 20.23
C ALA A 107 19.47 7.01 19.56
N GLN A 108 19.93 8.23 19.82
CA GLN A 108 21.25 8.82 19.54
C GLN A 108 21.11 10.23 20.15
N ASP A 109 21.89 10.73 21.08
CA ASP A 109 23.05 10.28 21.85
C ASP A 109 23.17 11.34 22.97
N SER A 110 23.55 10.97 24.19
CA SER A 110 23.97 11.92 25.24
C SER A 110 24.98 11.27 26.14
#